data_AF-A0AAJ2X7K2-F1
#
_entry.id   AF-A0AAJ2X7K2-F1
#
_cell.length_a   1.000
_cell.length_b   1.000
_cell.length_c   1.000
_cell.angle_alpha   90.00
_cell.angle_beta   90.00
_cell.angle_gamma   90.00
#
_symmetry.space_group_name_H-M   'P 1'
#
loop_
_entity.id
_entity.type
_entity.pdbx_description
1 polymer ?
#
loop_
_entity_poly.entity_id
_entity_poly.type
_entity_poly.pdbx_seq_one_letter_code
_entity_poly.pdbx_strand_id
1 'polypeptide(L)'
;MFPLPRWARSPRLWAPLRSRALWRVVLVLAACLLLSVIVFRRPLADLLWPDSRIQQLLQRGDAALARGQLSAADGSGAREFFAAALALDGDRSEARQGLARTGAAAVVQARAALAAGDVPAAQRGVALARALEVPQAQIAPVELRLRQLQARRAGLDALVAQAVAAQQQGRLDGTPDSALPLYQRVLSLAPDRTDALEGREDALTDLLAQARHALARDALAEAAALLAAAKRYDAGHADVPSTEGQYHRLLDQRRQRADTLLRRGRLAPAVRDFTAVLATEPGDVQAQRGVERVAAEYAAQATRQAADFQFDAATQSLQQARALVPSGPSIAAAEQAIARARDAQRGPESGLSRGARERRLRSLLQRVAAAEAQQQWMTPPGASAYDAVRAAQALAPRDPRVLQAAARVAPASQRCFEDELRNNRLRAARGCLDAWQALMPTGDALASARRRLAQRWVAVGSERLGQEDAAFARRAQNEARQLDPSLPELADFSRRVKAVSEER
;
A
#
# COMPACT_ATOMS: atom_id res chain seq x y z
N MET A 1 -9.24 -117.82 -65.01
CA MET A 1 -9.18 -119.26 -64.65
C MET A 1 -9.00 -119.35 -63.14
N PHE A 2 -9.96 -119.99 -62.45
CA PHE A 2 -10.05 -120.54 -61.06
C PHE A 2 -9.08 -120.11 -59.93
N PRO A 3 -9.43 -120.20 -58.61
CA PRO A 3 -10.75 -120.38 -57.95
C PRO A 3 -10.97 -119.53 -56.67
N LEU A 4 -12.21 -119.54 -56.16
CA LEU A 4 -12.62 -119.19 -54.78
C LEU A 4 -12.40 -120.37 -53.80
N PRO A 5 -12.31 -120.09 -52.48
CA PRO A 5 -12.97 -120.92 -51.46
C PRO A 5 -13.86 -120.03 -50.56
N ARG A 6 -15.19 -120.25 -50.43
CA ARG A 6 -15.90 -121.23 -49.57
C ARG A 6 -15.38 -121.26 -48.13
N TRP A 7 -16.20 -120.79 -47.18
CA TRP A 7 -16.81 -121.49 -46.01
C TRP A 7 -17.87 -120.55 -45.38
N ALA A 8 -19.16 -120.83 -45.60
CA ALA A 8 -20.16 -121.33 -44.62
C ALA A 8 -20.81 -120.20 -43.76
N ARG A 9 -22.01 -119.69 -44.11
CA ARG A 9 -23.35 -120.08 -43.56
C ARG A 9 -23.26 -120.42 -42.06
N SER A 10 -23.87 -119.68 -41.12
CA SER A 10 -25.32 -119.50 -40.92
C SER A 10 -25.59 -118.61 -39.68
N PRO A 11 -26.83 -118.10 -39.48
CA PRO A 11 -27.15 -116.91 -38.70
C PRO A 11 -27.54 -117.24 -37.24
N ARG A 12 -27.51 -116.22 -36.36
CA ARG A 12 -28.44 -116.06 -35.22
C ARG A 12 -28.29 -114.67 -34.60
N LEU A 13 -29.27 -113.84 -34.93
CA LEU A 13 -29.60 -112.58 -34.29
C LEU A 13 -30.28 -112.85 -32.93
N TRP A 14 -29.92 -112.03 -31.96
CA TRP A 14 -30.77 -111.40 -30.94
C TRP A 14 -31.15 -112.14 -29.65
N ALA A 15 -30.53 -111.59 -28.58
CA ALA A 15 -31.07 -111.22 -27.27
C ALA A 15 -31.33 -112.34 -26.23
N PRO A 16 -31.34 -112.05 -24.91
CA PRO A 16 -31.14 -110.76 -24.21
C PRO A 16 -30.12 -110.83 -23.06
N LEU A 17 -29.37 -109.75 -22.77
CA LEU A 17 -28.71 -109.62 -21.46
C LEU A 17 -29.40 -108.53 -20.63
N ARG A 18 -30.50 -109.01 -20.05
CA ARG A 18 -31.31 -108.48 -18.96
C ARG A 18 -30.48 -108.40 -17.67
N SER A 19 -29.50 -107.49 -17.61
CA SER A 19 -28.87 -107.09 -16.36
C SER A 19 -28.94 -105.56 -16.20
N ARG A 20 -29.49 -105.10 -15.07
CA ARG A 20 -29.48 -103.67 -14.70
C ARG A 20 -28.04 -103.10 -14.65
N ALA A 21 -27.05 -103.97 -14.45
CA ALA A 21 -25.63 -103.64 -14.46
C ALA A 21 -25.13 -103.26 -15.87
N LEU A 22 -25.50 -104.01 -16.92
CA LEU A 22 -25.09 -103.68 -18.30
C LEU A 22 -25.74 -102.39 -18.80
N TRP A 23 -27.01 -102.14 -18.48
CA TRP A 23 -27.64 -100.86 -18.82
C TRP A 23 -27.05 -99.68 -18.03
N ARG A 24 -26.68 -99.86 -16.75
CA ARG A 24 -25.93 -98.83 -16.01
C ARG A 24 -24.54 -98.59 -16.61
N VAL A 25 -23.84 -99.64 -17.03
CA VAL A 25 -22.53 -99.51 -17.70
C VAL A 25 -22.67 -98.83 -19.05
N VAL A 26 -23.68 -99.16 -19.85
CA VAL A 26 -23.96 -98.49 -21.14
C VAL A 26 -24.39 -97.05 -20.94
N LEU A 27 -25.21 -96.75 -19.93
CA LEU A 27 -25.67 -95.39 -19.64
C LEU A 27 -24.54 -94.54 -19.02
N VAL A 28 -23.68 -95.13 -18.19
CA VAL A 28 -22.45 -94.49 -17.69
C VAL A 28 -21.44 -94.31 -18.82
N LEU A 29 -21.24 -95.28 -19.71
CA LEU A 29 -20.38 -95.10 -20.89
C LEU A 29 -20.94 -94.07 -21.86
N ALA A 30 -22.25 -94.07 -22.11
CA ALA A 30 -22.90 -93.06 -22.94
C ALA A 30 -22.83 -91.69 -22.27
N ALA A 31 -23.08 -91.58 -20.96
CA ALA A 31 -22.93 -90.35 -20.21
C ALA A 31 -21.47 -89.88 -20.21
N CYS A 32 -20.49 -90.75 -19.98
CA CYS A 32 -19.06 -90.45 -20.04
C CYS A 32 -18.62 -90.06 -21.45
N LEU A 33 -19.16 -90.67 -22.50
CA LEU A 33 -18.88 -90.32 -23.89
C LEU A 33 -19.50 -88.96 -24.24
N LEU A 34 -20.71 -88.68 -23.78
CA LEU A 34 -21.39 -87.40 -23.97
C LEU A 34 -20.69 -86.29 -23.14
N LEU A 35 -20.27 -86.60 -21.92
CA LEU A 35 -19.45 -85.71 -21.08
C LEU A 35 -18.07 -85.49 -21.72
N SER A 36 -17.46 -86.53 -22.28
CA SER A 36 -16.21 -86.45 -23.04
C SER A 36 -16.38 -85.55 -24.24
N VAL A 37 -17.44 -85.69 -25.03
CA VAL A 37 -17.72 -84.83 -26.19
C VAL A 37 -17.98 -83.38 -25.77
N ILE A 38 -18.61 -83.15 -24.60
CA ILE A 38 -18.86 -81.79 -24.07
C ILE A 38 -17.58 -81.15 -23.53
N VAL A 39 -16.76 -81.89 -22.78
CA VAL A 39 -15.52 -81.42 -22.16
C VAL A 39 -14.40 -81.29 -23.19
N PHE A 40 -14.26 -82.25 -24.10
CA PHE A 40 -13.29 -82.23 -25.21
C PHE A 40 -13.79 -81.48 -26.45
N ARG A 41 -15.01 -80.91 -26.46
CA ARG A 41 -15.53 -80.15 -27.62
C ARG A 41 -14.63 -78.98 -28.01
N ARG A 42 -14.10 -78.27 -27.02
CA ARG A 42 -13.20 -77.12 -27.20
C ARG A 42 -11.83 -77.54 -27.73
N PRO A 43 -11.08 -78.46 -27.10
CA PRO A 43 -9.78 -78.87 -27.63
C PRO A 43 -9.86 -79.61 -28.98
N LEU A 44 -10.93 -80.36 -29.26
CA LEU A 44 -11.12 -80.98 -30.58
C LEU A 44 -11.49 -79.97 -31.66
N ALA A 45 -12.34 -78.98 -31.38
CA ALA A 45 -12.65 -77.90 -32.32
C ALA A 45 -11.42 -77.03 -32.63
N ASP A 46 -10.59 -76.76 -31.62
CA ASP A 46 -9.34 -76.00 -31.76
C ASP A 46 -8.25 -76.79 -32.55
N LEU A 47 -8.31 -78.13 -32.56
CA LEU A 47 -7.38 -78.99 -33.30
C LEU A 47 -7.82 -79.25 -34.75
N LEU A 48 -9.12 -79.21 -35.03
CA LEU A 48 -9.72 -79.53 -36.34
C LEU A 48 -10.12 -78.29 -37.17
N TRP A 49 -10.32 -77.11 -36.57
CA TRP A 49 -10.71 -75.88 -37.28
C TRP A 49 -10.04 -74.59 -36.72
N PRO A 50 -8.96 -74.10 -37.36
CA PRO A 50 -8.30 -72.84 -37.02
C PRO A 50 -9.22 -71.60 -37.03
N ASP A 51 -10.32 -71.63 -37.80
CA ASP A 51 -11.24 -70.51 -37.98
C ASP A 51 -11.95 -70.07 -36.69
N SER A 52 -12.21 -71.00 -35.76
CA SER A 52 -12.97 -70.71 -34.53
C SER A 52 -12.17 -69.90 -33.50
N ARG A 53 -10.87 -70.17 -33.38
CA ARG A 53 -9.96 -69.43 -32.49
C ARG A 53 -9.69 -68.01 -32.97
N ILE A 54 -9.55 -67.84 -34.29
CA ILE A 54 -9.37 -66.51 -34.91
C ILE A 54 -10.62 -65.65 -34.69
N GLN A 55 -11.83 -66.19 -34.88
CA GLN A 55 -13.07 -65.46 -34.61
C GLN A 55 -13.20 -65.01 -33.14
N GLN A 56 -12.78 -65.84 -32.18
CA GLN A 56 -12.77 -65.46 -30.77
C GLN A 56 -11.78 -64.31 -30.48
N LEU A 57 -10.61 -64.31 -31.13
CA LEU A 57 -9.62 -63.22 -30.99
C LEU A 57 -10.17 -61.91 -31.58
N LEU A 58 -10.82 -61.95 -32.75
CA LEU A 58 -11.45 -60.77 -33.36
C LEU A 58 -12.56 -60.20 -32.46
N GLN A 59 -13.44 -61.04 -31.91
CA GLN A 59 -14.51 -60.59 -31.00
C GLN A 59 -13.96 -59.97 -29.71
N ARG A 60 -12.89 -60.56 -29.15
CA ARG A 60 -12.21 -60.00 -27.97
C ARG A 60 -11.51 -58.68 -28.29
N GLY A 61 -10.91 -58.56 -29.47
CA GLY A 61 -10.33 -57.32 -29.99
C GLY A 61 -11.36 -56.21 -30.13
N ASP A 62 -12.51 -56.50 -30.75
CA ASP A 62 -13.62 -55.55 -30.88
C ASP A 62 -14.16 -55.12 -29.50
N ALA A 63 -14.28 -56.05 -28.55
CA ALA A 63 -14.71 -55.74 -27.18
C ALA A 63 -13.67 -54.92 -26.39
N ALA A 64 -12.37 -55.16 -26.59
CA ALA A 64 -11.30 -54.34 -26.01
C ALA A 64 -11.28 -52.93 -26.61
N LEU A 65 -11.48 -52.82 -27.93
CA LEU A 65 -11.57 -51.55 -28.66
C LEU A 65 -12.76 -50.73 -28.17
N ALA A 66 -13.94 -51.34 -28.03
CA ALA A 66 -15.15 -50.67 -27.52
C ALA A 66 -14.99 -50.15 -26.08
N ARG A 67 -14.16 -50.81 -25.26
CA ARG A 67 -13.82 -50.38 -23.89
C ARG A 67 -12.69 -49.33 -23.84
N GLY A 68 -12.13 -48.93 -24.98
CA GLY A 68 -10.98 -48.01 -25.04
C GLY A 68 -9.65 -48.63 -24.59
N GLN A 69 -9.58 -49.95 -24.44
CA GLN A 69 -8.35 -50.68 -24.08
C GLN A 69 -7.55 -50.98 -25.34
N LEU A 70 -6.90 -49.95 -25.89
CA LEU A 70 -6.25 -50.03 -27.20
C LEU A 70 -4.98 -50.87 -27.21
N SER A 71 -4.20 -50.83 -26.13
CA SER A 71 -3.05 -51.70 -25.90
C SER A 71 -2.88 -51.92 -24.40
N ALA A 72 -2.51 -53.15 -24.03
CA ALA A 72 -2.24 -53.51 -22.65
C ALA A 72 -1.03 -54.46 -22.56
N ALA A 73 -0.18 -54.25 -21.56
CA ALA A 73 1.05 -55.03 -21.38
C ALA A 73 0.79 -56.50 -21.01
N ASP A 74 -0.39 -56.80 -20.47
CA ASP A 74 -0.87 -58.15 -20.13
C ASP A 74 -1.43 -58.92 -21.34
N GLY A 75 -1.39 -58.32 -22.54
CA GLY A 75 -1.93 -58.92 -23.76
C GLY A 75 -3.44 -58.79 -23.94
N SER A 76 -4.14 -58.10 -23.04
CA SER A 76 -5.60 -57.93 -23.09
C SER A 76 -6.09 -56.75 -23.95
N GLY A 77 -5.18 -56.07 -24.65
CA GLY A 77 -5.51 -54.91 -25.48
C GLY A 77 -6.02 -55.29 -26.87
N ALA A 78 -6.72 -54.35 -27.49
CA ALA A 78 -7.25 -54.50 -28.85
C ALA A 78 -6.12 -54.78 -29.86
N ARG A 79 -5.00 -54.05 -29.77
CA ARG A 79 -3.82 -54.28 -30.61
C ARG A 79 -3.33 -55.73 -30.48
N GLU A 80 -3.16 -56.21 -29.26
CA GLU A 80 -2.60 -57.54 -29.01
C GLU A 80 -3.53 -58.64 -29.51
N PHE A 81 -4.85 -58.51 -29.35
CA PHE A 81 -5.82 -59.46 -29.91
C PHE A 81 -5.85 -59.49 -31.45
N PHE A 82 -5.86 -58.32 -32.11
CA PHE A 82 -5.86 -58.29 -33.57
C PHE A 82 -4.50 -58.70 -34.17
N ALA A 83 -3.38 -58.37 -33.52
CA ALA A 83 -2.05 -58.83 -33.93
C ALA A 83 -1.90 -60.35 -33.75
N ALA A 84 -2.43 -60.92 -32.67
CA ALA A 84 -2.46 -62.36 -32.46
C ALA A 84 -3.33 -63.07 -33.53
N ALA A 85 -4.45 -62.47 -33.93
CA ALA A 85 -5.27 -62.99 -35.03
C ALA A 85 -4.52 -62.97 -36.37
N LEU A 86 -3.79 -61.89 -36.66
CA LEU A 86 -2.99 -61.75 -37.89
C LEU A 86 -1.77 -62.69 -37.92
N ALA A 87 -1.18 -63.00 -36.76
CA ALA A 87 -0.07 -63.96 -36.66
C ALA A 87 -0.51 -65.41 -36.95
N LEU A 88 -1.80 -65.73 -36.74
CA LEU A 88 -2.36 -67.04 -37.07
C LEU A 88 -2.75 -67.16 -38.55
N ASP A 89 -3.17 -66.05 -39.18
CA ASP A 89 -3.57 -66.00 -40.59
C ASP A 89 -3.31 -64.60 -41.17
N GLY A 90 -2.25 -64.48 -41.97
CA GLY A 90 -1.78 -63.21 -42.52
C GLY A 90 -2.64 -62.61 -43.64
N ASP A 91 -3.51 -63.42 -44.25
CA ASP A 91 -4.31 -62.99 -45.40
C ASP A 91 -5.65 -62.33 -45.00
N ARG A 92 -6.03 -62.42 -43.72
CA ARG A 92 -7.31 -61.87 -43.23
C ARG A 92 -7.39 -60.36 -43.30
N SER A 93 -8.46 -59.88 -43.95
CA SER A 93 -8.74 -58.45 -44.04
C SER A 93 -9.37 -57.89 -42.74
N GLU A 94 -10.11 -58.69 -41.97
CA GLU A 94 -10.78 -58.20 -40.76
C GLU A 94 -9.80 -57.85 -39.63
N ALA A 95 -8.74 -58.66 -39.44
CA ALA A 95 -7.70 -58.37 -38.45
C ALA A 95 -6.94 -57.08 -38.79
N ARG A 96 -6.61 -56.88 -40.08
CA ARG A 96 -5.99 -55.63 -40.59
C ARG A 96 -6.90 -54.42 -40.40
N GLN A 97 -8.20 -54.56 -40.69
CA GLN A 97 -9.19 -53.51 -40.41
C GLN A 97 -9.34 -53.23 -38.91
N GLY A 98 -9.28 -54.27 -38.06
CA GLY A 98 -9.27 -54.15 -36.59
C GLY A 98 -8.08 -53.34 -36.07
N LEU A 99 -6.86 -53.63 -36.57
CA LEU A 99 -5.66 -52.84 -36.27
C LEU A 99 -5.79 -51.39 -36.75
N ALA A 100 -6.31 -51.16 -37.96
CA ALA A 100 -6.54 -49.82 -38.48
C ALA A 100 -7.55 -49.02 -37.63
N ARG A 101 -8.65 -49.65 -37.19
CA ARG A 101 -9.62 -49.04 -36.27
C ARG A 101 -9.01 -48.77 -34.89
N THR A 102 -8.17 -49.66 -34.40
CA THR A 102 -7.43 -49.49 -33.13
C THR A 102 -6.47 -48.29 -33.22
N GLY A 103 -5.77 -48.14 -34.34
CA GLY A 103 -4.91 -46.99 -34.60
C GLY A 103 -5.68 -45.67 -34.69
N ALA A 104 -6.83 -45.65 -35.39
CA ALA A 104 -7.70 -44.48 -35.45
C ALA A 104 -8.24 -44.09 -34.05
N ALA A 105 -8.64 -45.07 -33.24
CA ALA A 105 -9.04 -44.86 -31.86
C ALA A 105 -7.90 -44.30 -31.00
N ALA A 106 -6.64 -44.71 -31.25
CA ALA A 106 -5.48 -44.19 -30.54
C ALA A 106 -5.23 -42.69 -30.82
N VAL A 107 -5.48 -42.25 -32.05
CA VAL A 107 -5.45 -40.82 -32.40
C VAL A 107 -6.55 -40.04 -31.67
N VAL A 108 -7.77 -40.60 -31.57
CA VAL A 108 -8.88 -39.98 -30.81
C VAL A 108 -8.53 -39.88 -29.33
N GLN A 109 -8.01 -40.95 -28.73
CA GLN A 109 -7.58 -40.96 -27.32
C GLN A 109 -6.43 -39.96 -27.08
N ALA A 110 -5.47 -39.85 -28.00
CA ALA A 110 -4.39 -38.87 -27.90
C ALA A 110 -4.90 -37.42 -27.96
N ARG A 111 -5.90 -37.14 -28.80
CA ARG A 111 -6.56 -35.81 -28.86
C ARG A 111 -7.31 -35.49 -27.56
N ALA A 112 -8.03 -36.46 -27.00
CA ALA A 112 -8.73 -36.30 -25.73
C ALA A 112 -7.73 -36.05 -24.57
N ALA A 113 -6.62 -36.78 -24.54
CA ALA A 113 -5.55 -36.57 -23.57
C ALA A 113 -4.91 -35.18 -23.70
N LEU A 114 -4.69 -34.69 -24.92
CA LEU A 114 -4.22 -33.32 -25.14
C LEU A 114 -5.23 -32.26 -24.68
N ALA A 115 -6.53 -32.50 -24.88
CA ALA A 115 -7.58 -31.61 -24.39
C ALA A 115 -7.62 -31.56 -22.85
N ALA A 116 -7.31 -32.69 -22.20
CA ALA A 116 -7.17 -32.79 -20.74
C ALA A 116 -5.80 -32.31 -20.20
N GLY A 117 -4.85 -31.94 -21.06
CA GLY A 117 -3.50 -31.54 -20.66
C GLY A 117 -2.57 -32.70 -20.22
N ASP A 118 -2.99 -33.95 -20.40
CA ASP A 118 -2.21 -35.16 -20.09
C ASP A 118 -1.24 -35.49 -21.25
N VAL A 119 -0.07 -34.85 -21.18
CA VAL A 119 1.03 -35.03 -22.13
C VAL A 119 1.53 -36.49 -22.17
N PRO A 120 1.78 -37.18 -21.04
CA PRO A 120 2.16 -38.59 -21.06
C PRO A 120 1.14 -39.52 -21.74
N ALA A 121 -0.16 -39.34 -21.49
CA ALA A 121 -1.19 -40.14 -22.17
C ALA A 121 -1.27 -39.82 -23.67
N ALA A 122 -1.15 -38.55 -24.06
CA ALA A 122 -1.11 -38.14 -25.46
C ALA A 122 0.09 -38.75 -26.21
N GLN A 123 1.28 -38.76 -25.59
CA GLN A 123 2.47 -39.39 -26.15
C GLN A 123 2.29 -40.89 -26.38
N ARG A 124 1.72 -41.61 -25.38
CA ARG A 124 1.42 -43.04 -25.50
C ARG A 124 0.45 -43.33 -26.65
N GLY A 125 -0.62 -42.52 -26.78
CA GLY A 125 -1.59 -42.66 -27.87
C GLY A 125 -0.98 -42.40 -29.26
N VAL A 126 -0.11 -41.38 -29.39
CA VAL A 126 0.63 -41.12 -30.65
C VAL A 126 1.61 -42.24 -30.97
N ALA A 127 2.35 -42.76 -29.98
CA ALA A 127 3.28 -43.87 -30.17
C ALA A 127 2.55 -45.15 -30.63
N LEU A 128 1.37 -45.43 -30.05
CA LEU A 128 0.52 -46.54 -30.47
C LEU A 128 -0.02 -46.35 -31.89
N ALA A 129 -0.48 -45.15 -32.25
CA ALA A 129 -0.95 -44.84 -33.60
C ALA A 129 0.16 -44.99 -34.66
N ARG A 130 1.40 -44.61 -34.33
CA ARG A 130 2.58 -44.83 -35.18
C ARG A 130 2.92 -46.31 -35.33
N ALA A 131 2.87 -47.07 -34.24
CA ALA A 131 3.13 -48.51 -34.26
C ALA A 131 2.09 -49.31 -35.08
N LEU A 132 0.89 -48.75 -35.25
CA LEU A 132 -0.20 -49.29 -36.08
C LEU A 132 -0.27 -48.67 -37.48
N GLU A 133 0.78 -47.95 -37.89
CA GLU A 133 0.94 -47.39 -39.25
C GLU A 133 -0.23 -46.51 -39.72
N VAL A 134 -0.85 -45.76 -38.80
CA VAL A 134 -1.95 -44.83 -39.13
C VAL A 134 -1.44 -43.74 -40.09
N PRO A 135 -2.24 -43.30 -41.09
CA PRO A 135 -1.82 -42.29 -42.06
C PRO A 135 -1.31 -40.99 -41.41
N GLN A 136 -0.17 -40.48 -41.90
CA GLN A 136 0.49 -39.29 -41.34
C GLN A 136 -0.41 -38.06 -41.28
N ALA A 137 -1.34 -37.90 -42.23
CA ALA A 137 -2.32 -36.81 -42.23
C ALA A 137 -3.19 -36.77 -40.97
N GLN A 138 -3.42 -37.92 -40.30
CA GLN A 138 -4.23 -38.02 -39.09
C GLN A 138 -3.42 -37.79 -37.81
N ILE A 139 -2.14 -38.18 -37.80
CA ILE A 139 -1.23 -38.10 -36.65
C ILE A 139 -0.57 -36.70 -36.56
N ALA A 140 -0.14 -36.12 -37.68
CA ALA A 140 0.66 -34.90 -37.72
C ALA A 140 0.05 -33.70 -36.95
N PRO A 141 -1.28 -33.44 -36.99
CA PRO A 141 -1.87 -32.37 -36.20
C PRO A 141 -1.76 -32.57 -34.67
N VAL A 142 -1.86 -33.82 -34.22
CA VAL A 142 -1.76 -34.18 -32.79
C VAL A 142 -0.32 -34.01 -32.31
N GLU A 143 0.65 -34.43 -33.12
CA GLU A 143 2.07 -34.25 -32.83
C GLU A 143 2.49 -32.78 -32.76
N LEU A 144 2.03 -31.96 -33.70
CA LEU A 144 2.32 -30.53 -33.69
C LEU A 144 1.80 -29.87 -32.41
N ARG A 145 0.55 -30.16 -32.02
CA ARG A 145 -0.08 -29.66 -30.81
C ARG A 145 0.68 -30.12 -29.55
N LEU A 146 1.08 -31.38 -29.50
CA LEU A 146 1.88 -31.95 -28.41
C LEU A 146 3.23 -31.25 -28.28
N ARG A 147 3.98 -31.09 -29.39
CA ARG A 147 5.27 -30.38 -29.41
C ARG A 147 5.13 -28.92 -28.96
N GLN A 148 4.09 -28.21 -29.41
CA GLN A 148 3.82 -26.83 -28.99
C GLN A 148 3.56 -26.72 -27.49
N LEU A 149 2.76 -27.63 -26.92
CA LEU A 149 2.46 -27.65 -25.49
C LEU A 149 3.70 -27.97 -24.66
N GLN A 150 4.52 -28.93 -25.11
CA GLN A 150 5.81 -29.25 -24.47
C GLN A 150 6.78 -28.07 -24.51
N ALA A 151 6.93 -27.40 -25.66
CA ALA A 151 7.79 -26.24 -25.80
C ALA A 151 7.36 -25.10 -24.87
N ARG A 152 6.03 -24.89 -24.71
CA ARG A 152 5.49 -23.91 -23.75
C ARG A 152 5.82 -24.30 -22.31
N ARG A 153 5.62 -25.55 -21.90
CA ARG A 153 5.96 -26.03 -20.54
C ARG A 153 7.45 -25.89 -20.25
N ALA A 154 8.31 -26.34 -21.16
CA ALA A 154 9.76 -26.21 -21.01
C ALA A 154 10.20 -24.74 -20.89
N GLY A 155 9.55 -23.83 -21.64
CA GLY A 155 9.77 -22.39 -21.50
C GLY A 155 9.39 -21.84 -20.12
N LEU A 156 8.27 -22.31 -19.54
CA LEU A 156 7.87 -21.93 -18.19
C LEU A 156 8.82 -22.52 -17.12
N ASP A 157 9.28 -23.76 -17.29
CA ASP A 157 10.24 -24.40 -16.37
C ASP A 157 11.57 -23.65 -16.37
N ALA A 158 12.05 -23.24 -17.54
CA ALA A 158 13.23 -22.40 -17.68
C ALA A 158 13.06 -21.04 -16.99
N LEU A 159 11.87 -20.42 -17.07
CA LEU A 159 11.57 -19.16 -16.38
C LEU A 159 11.57 -19.33 -14.85
N VAL A 160 11.01 -20.41 -14.32
CA VAL A 160 11.06 -20.70 -12.87
C VAL A 160 12.51 -20.91 -12.42
N ALA A 161 13.32 -21.66 -13.18
CA ALA A 161 14.73 -21.83 -12.87
C ALA A 161 15.50 -20.50 -12.87
N GLN A 162 15.18 -19.57 -13.78
CA GLN A 162 15.74 -18.22 -13.78
C GLN A 162 15.29 -17.42 -12.54
N ALA A 163 14.02 -17.52 -12.14
CA ALA A 163 13.50 -16.86 -10.96
C ALA A 163 14.21 -17.33 -9.68
N VAL A 164 14.38 -18.65 -9.52
CA VAL A 164 15.11 -19.26 -8.42
C VAL A 164 16.57 -18.79 -8.41
N ALA A 165 17.24 -18.77 -9.56
CA ALA A 165 18.62 -18.29 -9.65
C ALA A 165 18.74 -16.79 -9.29
N ALA A 166 17.79 -15.96 -9.70
CA ALA A 166 17.75 -14.55 -9.34
C ALA A 166 17.55 -14.37 -7.83
N GLN A 167 16.66 -15.16 -7.22
CA GLN A 167 16.40 -15.14 -5.78
C GLN A 167 17.64 -15.53 -4.97
N GLN A 168 18.34 -16.60 -5.36
CA GLN A 168 19.60 -17.03 -4.73
C GLN A 168 20.70 -15.98 -4.80
N GLN A 169 20.67 -15.12 -5.83
CA GLN A 169 21.58 -13.98 -5.99
C GLN A 169 21.11 -12.72 -5.23
N GLY A 170 20.00 -12.79 -4.50
CA GLY A 170 19.39 -11.66 -3.79
C GLY A 170 18.71 -10.64 -4.70
N ARG A 171 18.54 -10.94 -6.00
CA ARG A 171 17.87 -10.06 -6.98
C ARG A 171 16.36 -10.29 -6.93
N LEU A 172 15.70 -9.67 -5.95
CA LEU A 172 14.28 -9.93 -5.66
C LEU A 172 13.30 -9.08 -6.47
N ASP A 173 13.54 -7.77 -6.60
CA ASP A 173 12.70 -6.82 -7.36
C ASP A 173 13.57 -5.83 -8.16
N GLY A 174 12.95 -4.92 -8.91
CA GLY A 174 13.58 -3.74 -9.53
C GLY A 174 13.98 -3.90 -11.00
N THR A 175 14.17 -5.13 -11.48
CA THR A 175 14.43 -5.41 -12.90
C THR A 175 13.52 -6.53 -13.41
N PRO A 176 13.21 -6.60 -14.71
CA PRO A 176 12.37 -7.67 -15.27
C PRO A 176 12.94 -9.09 -15.06
N ASP A 177 14.25 -9.20 -14.84
CA ASP A 177 14.97 -10.47 -14.62
C ASP A 177 15.19 -10.77 -13.12
N SER A 178 14.55 -9.99 -12.23
CA SER A 178 14.51 -10.27 -10.79
C SER A 178 13.47 -11.36 -10.48
N ALA A 179 13.62 -12.01 -9.32
CA ALA A 179 12.81 -13.16 -8.92
C ALA A 179 11.29 -12.89 -8.96
N LEU A 180 10.81 -11.82 -8.33
CA LEU A 180 9.37 -11.52 -8.22
C LEU A 180 8.72 -11.23 -9.58
N PRO A 181 9.28 -10.38 -10.47
CA PRO A 181 8.80 -10.24 -11.84
C PRO A 181 8.75 -11.54 -12.64
N LEU A 182 9.77 -12.40 -12.50
CA LEU A 182 9.82 -13.69 -13.20
C LEU A 182 8.73 -14.64 -12.70
N TYR A 183 8.54 -14.78 -11.38
CA TYR A 183 7.44 -15.56 -10.82
C TYR A 183 6.07 -15.00 -11.25
N GLN A 184 5.89 -13.67 -11.21
CA GLN A 184 4.66 -13.02 -11.66
C GLN A 184 4.36 -13.30 -13.14
N ARG A 185 5.39 -13.35 -13.99
CA ARG A 185 5.27 -13.71 -15.41
C ARG A 185 4.89 -15.18 -15.61
N VAL A 186 5.42 -16.07 -14.78
CA VAL A 186 5.02 -17.49 -14.81
C VAL A 186 3.56 -17.63 -14.37
N LEU A 187 3.17 -16.97 -13.28
CA LEU A 187 1.81 -17.03 -12.73
C LEU A 187 0.75 -16.36 -13.62
N SER A 188 1.12 -15.37 -14.43
CA SER A 188 0.19 -14.81 -15.43
C SER A 188 -0.10 -15.78 -16.59
N LEU A 189 0.80 -16.72 -16.86
CA LEU A 189 0.66 -17.76 -17.88
C LEU A 189 0.09 -19.07 -17.31
N ALA A 190 0.37 -19.37 -16.04
CA ALA A 190 -0.07 -20.57 -15.33
C ALA A 190 -0.39 -20.22 -13.86
N PRO A 191 -1.60 -19.74 -13.54
CA PRO A 191 -1.97 -19.27 -12.20
C PRO A 191 -1.90 -20.35 -11.12
N ASP A 192 -2.20 -21.60 -11.46
CA ASP A 192 -2.27 -22.73 -10.52
C ASP A 192 -0.91 -23.44 -10.34
N ARG A 193 0.18 -22.83 -10.81
CA ARG A 193 1.51 -23.41 -10.78
C ARG A 193 2.12 -23.27 -9.38
N THR A 194 2.05 -24.34 -8.60
CA THR A 194 2.40 -24.37 -7.16
C THR A 194 3.85 -23.98 -6.86
N ASP A 195 4.81 -24.45 -7.63
CA ASP A 195 6.24 -24.13 -7.48
C ASP A 195 6.53 -22.63 -7.71
N ALA A 196 5.79 -21.98 -8.61
CA ALA A 196 5.90 -20.55 -8.83
C ALA A 196 5.17 -19.72 -7.75
N LEU A 197 4.07 -20.24 -7.19
CA LEU A 197 3.40 -19.63 -6.05
C LEU A 197 4.30 -19.65 -4.81
N GLU A 198 4.82 -20.83 -4.44
CA GLU A 198 5.73 -21.02 -3.32
C GLU A 198 7.00 -20.15 -3.47
N GLY A 199 7.64 -20.18 -4.65
CA GLY A 199 8.81 -19.35 -4.91
C GLY A 199 8.55 -17.84 -4.80
N ARG A 200 7.34 -17.38 -5.16
CA ARG A 200 6.95 -15.98 -4.95
C ARG A 200 6.78 -15.64 -3.47
N GLU A 201 6.13 -16.50 -2.69
CA GLU A 201 5.97 -16.31 -1.24
C GLU A 201 7.33 -16.28 -0.52
N ASP A 202 8.26 -17.16 -0.90
CA ASP A 202 9.62 -17.16 -0.37
C ASP A 202 10.37 -15.87 -0.74
N ALA A 203 10.29 -15.44 -2.00
CA ALA A 203 10.92 -14.20 -2.46
C ALA A 203 10.33 -12.95 -1.77
N LEU A 204 9.03 -12.95 -1.45
CA LEU A 204 8.38 -11.90 -0.67
C LEU A 204 8.85 -11.90 0.79
N THR A 205 9.01 -13.07 1.39
CA THR A 205 9.57 -13.24 2.73
C THR A 205 10.99 -12.68 2.79
N ASP A 206 11.84 -12.99 1.80
CA ASP A 206 13.19 -12.44 1.68
C ASP A 206 13.18 -10.91 1.51
N LEU A 207 12.27 -10.37 0.68
CA LEU A 207 12.15 -8.94 0.42
C LEU A 207 11.74 -8.18 1.69
N LEU A 208 10.78 -8.72 2.45
CA LEU A 208 10.34 -8.15 3.72
C LEU A 208 11.42 -8.28 4.81
N ALA A 209 12.23 -9.34 4.78
CA ALA A 209 13.42 -9.43 5.63
C ALA A 209 14.44 -8.32 5.31
N GLN A 210 14.69 -8.02 4.02
CA GLN A 210 15.52 -6.88 3.63
C GLN A 210 14.93 -5.55 4.12
N ALA A 211 13.61 -5.37 4.03
CA ALA A 211 12.93 -4.17 4.55
C ALA A 211 13.15 -4.01 6.07
N ARG A 212 12.99 -5.09 6.85
CA ARG A 212 13.27 -5.09 8.29
C ARG A 212 14.74 -4.80 8.61
N HIS A 213 15.67 -5.30 7.80
CA HIS A 213 17.09 -4.99 7.95
C HIS A 213 17.40 -3.51 7.63
N ALA A 214 16.72 -2.92 6.64
CA ALA A 214 16.80 -1.48 6.36
C ALA A 214 16.24 -0.65 7.54
N LEU A 215 15.13 -1.06 8.14
CA LEU A 215 14.58 -0.43 9.34
C LEU A 215 15.56 -0.48 10.52
N ALA A 216 16.22 -1.62 10.75
CA ALA A 216 17.22 -1.76 11.82
C ALA A 216 18.43 -0.81 11.65
N ARG A 217 18.74 -0.41 10.41
CA ARG A 217 19.78 0.57 10.07
C ARG A 217 19.25 2.01 9.95
N ASP A 218 17.98 2.25 10.28
CA ASP A 218 17.32 3.55 10.21
C ASP A 218 17.21 4.13 8.78
N ALA A 219 17.23 3.25 7.77
CA ALA A 219 17.11 3.54 6.35
C ALA A 219 15.63 3.53 5.90
N LEU A 220 14.83 4.48 6.39
CA LEU A 220 13.38 4.54 6.18
C LEU A 220 12.97 4.56 4.70
N ALA A 221 13.66 5.32 3.85
CA ALA A 221 13.32 5.42 2.43
C ALA A 221 13.51 4.08 1.69
N GLU A 222 14.58 3.35 2.01
CA GLU A 222 14.85 2.02 1.47
C GLU A 222 13.78 1.02 1.94
N ALA A 223 13.49 1.02 3.24
CA ALA A 223 12.45 0.15 3.82
C ALA A 223 11.06 0.42 3.21
N ALA A 224 10.69 1.69 3.00
CA ALA A 224 9.43 2.08 2.38
C ALA A 224 9.34 1.59 0.93
N ALA A 225 10.41 1.70 0.15
CA ALA A 225 10.45 1.20 -1.22
C ALA A 225 10.28 -0.32 -1.29
N LEU A 226 10.95 -1.06 -0.39
CA LEU A 226 10.84 -2.52 -0.29
C LEU A 226 9.44 -2.97 0.17
N LEU A 227 8.86 -2.28 1.15
CA LEU A 227 7.50 -2.56 1.63
C LEU A 227 6.45 -2.27 0.54
N ALA A 228 6.59 -1.14 -0.18
CA ALA A 228 5.74 -0.82 -1.31
C ALA A 228 5.86 -1.86 -2.44
N ALA A 229 7.08 -2.34 -2.71
CA ALA A 229 7.32 -3.42 -3.66
C ALA A 229 6.60 -4.71 -3.25
N ALA A 230 6.75 -5.16 -2.00
CA ALA A 230 6.06 -6.34 -1.49
C ALA A 230 4.53 -6.23 -1.68
N LYS A 231 3.94 -5.09 -1.28
CA LYS A 231 2.49 -4.84 -1.40
C LYS A 231 1.98 -4.80 -2.85
N ARG A 232 2.84 -4.50 -3.84
CA ARG A 232 2.46 -4.56 -5.27
C ARG A 232 2.26 -6.00 -5.75
N TYR A 233 3.05 -6.94 -5.23
CA TYR A 233 2.97 -8.35 -5.62
C TYR A 233 1.93 -9.11 -4.78
N ASP A 234 1.93 -8.88 -3.46
CA ASP A 234 0.89 -9.39 -2.56
C ASP A 234 0.76 -8.50 -1.31
N ALA A 235 -0.36 -7.80 -1.20
CA ALA A 235 -0.69 -7.00 -0.01
C ALA A 235 -1.18 -7.87 1.17
N GLY A 236 -1.60 -9.10 0.92
CA GLY A 236 -2.11 -10.05 1.92
C GLY A 236 -1.03 -10.92 2.57
N HIS A 237 0.23 -10.80 2.14
CA HIS A 237 1.34 -11.60 2.63
C HIS A 237 1.51 -11.46 4.16
N ALA A 238 1.73 -12.59 4.84
CA ALA A 238 1.66 -12.68 6.31
C ALA A 238 2.61 -11.72 7.06
N ASP A 239 3.77 -11.42 6.47
CA ASP A 239 4.80 -10.57 7.05
C ASP A 239 4.60 -9.06 6.81
N VAL A 240 3.64 -8.66 5.97
CA VAL A 240 3.40 -7.24 5.66
C VAL A 240 2.95 -6.45 6.90
N PRO A 241 1.93 -6.88 7.67
CA PRO A 241 1.44 -6.10 8.81
C PRO A 241 2.49 -5.88 9.89
N SER A 242 3.32 -6.89 10.16
CA SER A 242 4.37 -6.79 11.18
C SER A 242 5.49 -5.84 10.76
N THR A 243 5.85 -5.85 9.47
CA THR A 243 6.88 -4.97 8.88
C THR A 243 6.38 -3.52 8.79
N GLU A 244 5.13 -3.32 8.36
CA GLU A 244 4.48 -2.01 8.31
C GLU A 244 4.34 -1.38 9.70
N GLY A 245 3.98 -2.18 10.72
CA GLY A 245 3.96 -1.71 12.11
C GLY A 245 5.34 -1.30 12.65
N GLN A 246 6.42 -1.96 12.23
CA GLN A 246 7.79 -1.53 12.58
C GLN A 246 8.16 -0.22 11.87
N TYR A 247 7.84 -0.11 10.58
CA TYR A 247 8.06 1.09 9.78
C TYR A 247 7.37 2.32 10.40
N HIS A 248 6.08 2.24 10.70
CA HIS A 248 5.34 3.37 11.27
C HIS A 248 5.86 3.79 12.65
N ARG A 249 6.24 2.83 13.50
CA ARG A 249 6.86 3.15 14.81
C ARG A 249 8.16 3.93 14.66
N LEU A 250 9.01 3.55 13.71
CA LEU A 250 10.27 4.25 13.47
C LEU A 250 10.04 5.65 12.88
N LEU A 251 9.04 5.77 11.99
CA LEU A 251 8.61 7.06 11.45
C LEU A 251 8.10 8.00 12.56
N ASP A 252 7.26 7.49 13.47
CA ASP A 252 6.80 8.20 14.67
C ASP A 252 7.95 8.66 15.56
N GLN A 253 8.91 7.78 15.85
CA GLN A 253 10.08 8.11 16.66
C GLN A 253 10.89 9.24 16.02
N ARG A 254 11.07 9.23 14.70
CA ARG A 254 11.79 10.27 13.97
C ARG A 254 11.05 11.61 14.00
N ARG A 255 9.72 11.61 13.86
CA ARG A 255 8.87 12.81 14.06
C ARG A 255 9.01 13.39 15.46
N GLN A 256 8.89 12.56 16.49
CA GLN A 256 9.02 12.98 17.90
C GLN A 256 10.41 13.53 18.23
N ARG A 257 11.46 12.94 17.65
CA ARG A 257 12.84 13.43 17.76
C ARG A 257 12.99 14.81 17.11
N ALA A 258 12.46 15.00 15.91
CA ALA A 258 12.48 16.29 15.21
C ALA A 258 11.78 17.38 16.03
N ASP A 259 10.60 17.09 16.58
CA ASP A 259 9.87 18.00 17.47
C ASP A 259 10.65 18.34 18.75
N THR A 260 11.33 17.36 19.33
CA THR A 260 12.18 17.57 20.52
C THR A 260 13.39 18.44 20.20
N LEU A 261 14.01 18.24 19.02
CA LEU A 261 15.11 19.07 18.54
C LEU A 261 14.66 20.52 18.33
N LEU A 262 13.48 20.72 17.73
CA LEU A 262 12.87 22.03 17.55
C LEU A 262 12.63 22.73 18.88
N ARG A 263 12.00 22.06 19.87
CA ARG A 263 11.77 22.62 21.22
C ARG A 263 13.06 23.02 21.93
N ARG A 264 14.17 22.32 21.65
CA ARG A 264 15.51 22.63 22.20
C ARG A 264 16.26 23.71 21.40
N GLY A 265 15.64 24.33 20.39
CA GLY A 265 16.26 25.34 19.53
C GLY A 265 17.29 24.78 18.54
N ARG A 266 17.39 23.45 18.37
CA ARG A 266 18.30 22.80 17.41
C ARG A 266 17.65 22.73 16.03
N LEU A 267 17.53 23.88 15.37
CA LEU A 267 16.75 24.06 14.14
C LEU A 267 17.27 23.21 12.96
N ALA A 268 18.58 23.24 12.67
CA ALA A 268 19.14 22.49 11.53
C ALA A 268 18.99 20.95 11.67
N PRO A 269 19.27 20.33 12.83
CA PRO A 269 18.95 18.92 13.04
C PRO A 269 17.45 18.60 12.97
N ALA A 270 16.59 19.49 13.47
CA ALA A 270 15.14 19.30 13.44
C ALA A 270 14.62 19.25 12.00
N VAL A 271 15.02 20.21 11.15
CA VAL A 271 14.56 20.22 9.76
C VAL A 271 15.06 19.02 8.97
N ARG A 272 16.30 18.58 9.18
CA ARG A 272 16.81 17.36 8.54
C ARG A 272 15.92 16.15 8.86
N ASP A 273 15.52 15.98 10.12
CA ASP A 273 14.69 14.85 10.53
C ASP A 273 13.25 14.98 9.97
N PHE A 274 12.65 16.19 9.94
CA PHE A 274 11.35 16.39 9.27
C PHE A 274 11.40 16.17 7.76
N THR A 275 12.44 16.66 7.07
CA THR A 275 12.62 16.46 5.63
C THR A 275 12.83 14.98 5.30
N ALA A 276 13.51 14.22 6.15
CA ALA A 276 13.65 12.77 5.99
C ALA A 276 12.29 12.04 6.07
N VAL A 277 11.41 12.48 6.97
CA VAL A 277 10.01 11.98 7.03
C VAL A 277 9.29 12.32 5.73
N LEU A 278 9.35 13.57 5.26
CA LEU A 278 8.69 14.02 4.03
C LEU A 278 9.23 13.39 2.74
N ALA A 279 10.51 13.02 2.72
CA ALA A 279 11.09 12.28 1.60
C ALA A 279 10.46 10.89 1.44
N THR A 280 9.95 10.32 2.54
CA THR A 280 9.32 8.99 2.55
C THR A 280 7.80 9.10 2.46
N GLU A 281 7.20 10.04 3.19
CA GLU A 281 5.76 10.32 3.24
C GLU A 281 5.51 11.81 2.92
N PRO A 282 5.44 12.21 1.63
CA PRO A 282 5.28 13.62 1.24
C PRO A 282 4.00 14.27 1.79
N GLY A 283 2.97 13.47 2.07
CA GLY A 283 1.69 13.89 2.62
C GLY A 283 1.64 14.00 4.14
N ASP A 284 2.75 13.79 4.86
CA ASP A 284 2.77 13.87 6.32
C ASP A 284 2.55 15.32 6.81
N VAL A 285 1.31 15.60 7.22
CA VAL A 285 0.88 16.92 7.71
C VAL A 285 1.66 17.38 8.95
N GLN A 286 2.07 16.45 9.83
CA GLN A 286 2.81 16.82 11.04
C GLN A 286 4.23 17.25 10.68
N ALA A 287 4.89 16.54 9.77
CA ALA A 287 6.22 16.90 9.29
C ALA A 287 6.21 18.19 8.47
N GLN A 288 5.20 18.40 7.61
CA GLN A 288 4.99 19.68 6.89
C GLN A 288 4.88 20.87 7.86
N ARG A 289 3.98 20.77 8.86
CA ARG A 289 3.85 21.78 9.92
C ARG A 289 5.13 21.94 10.75
N GLY A 290 5.87 20.86 10.96
CA GLY A 290 7.18 20.88 11.62
C GLY A 290 8.19 21.76 10.87
N VAL A 291 8.30 21.59 9.56
CA VAL A 291 9.15 22.43 8.69
C VAL A 291 8.71 23.90 8.72
N GLU A 292 7.41 24.17 8.64
CA GLU A 292 6.86 25.54 8.75
C GLU A 292 7.22 26.19 10.10
N ARG A 293 7.12 25.44 11.21
CA ARG A 293 7.51 25.92 12.55
C ARG A 293 9.01 26.19 12.63
N VAL A 294 9.86 25.35 12.04
CA VAL A 294 11.31 25.61 11.96
C VAL A 294 11.59 26.89 11.16
N ALA A 295 10.90 27.09 10.03
CA ALA A 295 11.04 28.30 9.22
C ALA A 295 10.60 29.56 10.00
N ALA A 296 9.51 29.47 10.76
CA ALA A 296 9.06 30.56 11.63
C ALA A 296 10.08 30.90 12.73
N GLU A 297 10.75 29.90 13.32
CA GLU A 297 11.82 30.13 14.31
C GLU A 297 13.06 30.80 13.69
N TYR A 298 13.47 30.41 12.49
CA TYR A 298 14.53 31.11 11.77
C TYR A 298 14.16 32.56 11.45
N ALA A 299 12.90 32.83 11.05
CA ALA A 299 12.41 34.19 10.84
C ALA A 299 12.37 35.02 12.13
N ALA A 300 12.00 34.41 13.26
CA ALA A 300 12.06 35.04 14.58
C ALA A 300 13.51 35.35 15.00
N GLN A 301 14.45 34.44 14.74
CA GLN A 301 15.88 34.66 14.95
C GLN A 301 16.40 35.84 14.10
N ALA A 302 16.04 35.91 12.82
CA ALA A 302 16.39 37.02 11.94
C ALA A 302 15.87 38.36 12.49
N THR A 303 14.64 38.38 13.00
CA THR A 303 14.03 39.58 13.61
C THR A 303 14.81 40.04 14.84
N ARG A 304 15.21 39.12 15.73
CA ARG A 304 16.04 39.44 16.91
C ARG A 304 17.41 39.99 16.51
N GLN A 305 18.09 39.34 15.57
CA GLN A 305 19.40 39.80 15.07
C GLN A 305 19.30 41.19 14.41
N ALA A 306 18.23 41.45 13.68
CA ALA A 306 17.98 42.76 13.07
C ALA A 306 17.75 43.86 14.12
N ALA A 307 17.01 43.56 15.19
CA ALA A 307 16.84 44.48 16.32
C ALA A 307 18.18 44.82 17.00
N ASP A 308 19.13 43.89 16.95
CA ASP A 308 20.51 44.06 17.43
C ASP A 308 21.47 44.68 16.40
N PHE A 309 20.97 45.11 15.23
CA PHE A 309 21.72 45.62 14.08
C PHE A 309 22.73 44.63 13.47
N GLN A 310 22.57 43.32 13.72
CA GLN A 310 23.38 42.25 13.12
C GLN A 310 22.78 41.82 11.76
N PHE A 311 22.85 42.72 10.77
CA PHE A 311 22.11 42.54 9.51
C PHE A 311 22.57 41.37 8.64
N ASP A 312 23.85 41.02 8.65
CA ASP A 312 24.35 39.88 7.88
C ASP A 312 23.82 38.57 8.44
N ALA A 313 23.88 38.40 9.76
CA ALA A 313 23.31 37.26 10.47
C ALA A 313 21.78 37.18 10.27
N ALA A 314 21.09 38.32 10.37
CA ALA A 314 19.65 38.40 10.13
C ALA A 314 19.28 37.97 8.70
N THR A 315 20.07 38.38 7.71
CA THR A 315 19.85 38.01 6.31
C THR A 315 20.09 36.50 6.11
N GLN A 316 21.13 35.94 6.73
CA GLN A 316 21.41 34.50 6.67
C GLN A 316 20.28 33.66 7.30
N SER A 317 19.79 34.03 8.48
CA SER A 317 18.67 33.32 9.13
C SER A 317 17.38 33.45 8.31
N LEU A 318 17.11 34.61 7.70
CA LEU A 318 15.97 34.77 6.81
C LEU A 318 16.09 33.89 5.54
N GLN A 319 17.29 33.76 4.97
CA GLN A 319 17.55 32.86 3.85
C GLN A 319 17.30 31.39 4.24
N GLN A 320 17.71 30.97 5.44
CA GLN A 320 17.42 29.63 5.95
C GLN A 320 15.90 29.39 6.08
N ALA A 321 15.14 30.37 6.56
CA ALA A 321 13.68 30.27 6.59
C ALA A 321 13.08 30.11 5.17
N ARG A 322 13.52 30.93 4.22
CA ARG A 322 13.03 30.90 2.82
C ARG A 322 13.40 29.61 2.07
N ALA A 323 14.53 28.99 2.40
CA ALA A 323 14.92 27.71 1.82
C ALA A 323 13.97 26.57 2.25
N LEU A 324 13.31 26.70 3.40
CA LEU A 324 12.34 25.74 3.90
C LEU A 324 10.92 26.04 3.41
N VAL A 325 10.54 27.31 3.48
CA VAL A 325 9.22 27.81 3.07
C VAL A 325 9.46 29.09 2.27
N PRO A 326 9.24 29.10 0.94
CA PRO A 326 9.59 30.25 0.10
C PRO A 326 8.94 31.58 0.52
N SER A 327 7.70 31.52 1.01
CA SER A 327 6.92 32.68 1.46
C SER A 327 5.98 32.31 2.59
N GLY A 328 5.78 33.22 3.54
CA GLY A 328 4.83 33.02 4.65
C GLY A 328 4.73 34.26 5.54
N PRO A 329 3.73 34.31 6.45
CA PRO A 329 3.49 35.47 7.29
C PRO A 329 4.67 35.81 8.22
N SER A 330 5.34 34.80 8.77
CA SER A 330 6.52 34.96 9.62
C SER A 330 7.72 35.54 8.86
N ILE A 331 7.92 35.10 7.61
CA ILE A 331 8.98 35.57 6.71
C ILE A 331 8.74 37.03 6.31
N ALA A 332 7.51 37.36 5.89
CA ALA A 332 7.13 38.73 5.57
C ALA A 332 7.28 39.68 6.78
N ALA A 333 6.91 39.23 7.98
CA ALA A 333 7.09 39.99 9.20
C ALA A 333 8.58 40.25 9.51
N ALA A 334 9.44 39.25 9.32
CA ALA A 334 10.89 39.38 9.51
C ALA A 334 11.53 40.33 8.50
N GLU A 335 11.14 40.26 7.22
CA GLU A 335 11.59 41.20 6.18
C GLU A 335 11.27 42.65 6.55
N GLN A 336 10.02 42.92 6.93
CA GLN A 336 9.61 44.24 7.37
C GLN A 336 10.37 44.69 8.62
N ALA A 337 10.63 43.78 9.57
CA ALA A 337 11.42 44.11 10.76
C ALA A 337 12.87 44.48 10.41
N ILE A 338 13.50 43.75 9.48
CA ILE A 338 14.84 44.06 8.98
C ILE A 338 14.86 45.43 8.28
N ALA A 339 13.88 45.72 7.43
CA ALA A 339 13.76 47.00 6.74
C ALA A 339 13.62 48.16 7.75
N ARG A 340 12.68 48.05 8.70
CA ARG A 340 12.49 49.04 9.76
C ARG A 340 13.75 49.25 10.60
N ALA A 341 14.48 48.19 10.94
CA ALA A 341 15.72 48.30 11.69
C ALA A 341 16.84 49.02 10.89
N ARG A 342 16.92 48.81 9.57
CA ARG A 342 17.85 49.54 8.69
C ARG A 342 17.47 51.01 8.58
N ASP A 343 16.19 51.33 8.44
CA ASP A 343 15.74 52.72 8.38
C ASP A 343 15.96 53.46 9.70
N ALA A 344 15.75 52.78 10.83
CA ALA A 344 16.09 53.30 12.15
C ALA A 344 17.59 53.60 12.29
N GLN A 345 18.47 52.77 11.71
CA GLN A 345 19.92 53.04 11.69
C GLN A 345 20.29 54.28 10.85
N ARG A 346 19.55 54.52 9.76
CA ARG A 346 19.79 55.63 8.82
C ARG A 346 19.06 56.93 9.17
N GLY A 347 18.20 56.92 10.18
CA GLY A 347 17.36 58.07 10.56
C GLY A 347 18.15 59.33 10.91
N PRO A 348 17.49 60.51 10.96
CA PRO A 348 18.13 61.82 11.14
C PRO A 348 18.93 61.98 12.45
N GLU A 349 18.74 61.08 13.42
CA GLU A 349 19.50 61.04 14.67
C GLU A 349 20.93 60.44 14.52
N SER A 350 21.24 59.87 13.35
CA SER A 350 22.55 59.32 13.00
C SER A 350 23.65 60.39 12.91
N GLY A 351 23.30 61.66 12.68
CA GLY A 351 24.22 62.81 12.61
C GLY A 351 24.39 63.62 13.91
N LEU A 352 23.71 63.24 15.00
CA LEU A 352 23.79 63.97 16.27
C LEU A 352 25.16 63.73 16.94
N SER A 353 25.84 64.82 17.33
CA SER A 353 27.00 64.73 18.21
C SER A 353 26.63 64.03 19.52
N ARG A 354 27.59 63.32 20.13
CA ARG A 354 27.37 62.57 21.38
C ARG A 354 26.72 63.43 22.48
N GLY A 355 27.10 64.70 22.60
CA GLY A 355 26.53 65.65 23.55
C GLY A 355 25.11 66.12 23.20
N ALA A 356 24.76 66.26 21.92
CA ALA A 356 23.39 66.57 21.50
C ALA A 356 22.46 65.37 21.72
N ARG A 357 22.93 64.15 21.41
CA ARG A 357 22.23 62.89 21.68
C ARG A 357 21.92 62.72 23.17
N GLU A 358 22.90 62.91 24.04
CA GLU A 358 22.70 62.77 25.50
C GLU A 358 21.73 63.83 26.06
N ARG A 359 21.77 65.08 25.59
CA ARG A 359 20.80 66.12 26.00
C ARG A 359 19.37 65.76 25.57
N ARG A 360 19.22 65.26 24.34
CA ARG A 360 17.91 64.86 23.81
C ARG A 360 17.36 63.64 24.55
N LEU A 361 18.22 62.65 24.85
CA LEU A 361 17.86 61.48 25.63
C LEU A 361 17.37 61.84 27.03
N ARG A 362 18.08 62.73 27.74
CA ARG A 362 17.64 63.25 29.05
C ARG A 362 16.27 63.92 28.97
N SER A 363 16.03 64.76 27.96
CA SER A 363 14.72 65.40 27.74
C SER A 363 13.60 64.38 27.46
N LEU A 364 13.90 63.29 26.75
CA LEU A 364 12.92 62.24 26.48
C LEU A 364 12.60 61.43 27.74
N LEU A 365 13.61 61.05 28.53
CA LEU A 365 13.41 60.34 29.79
C LEU A 365 12.63 61.18 30.82
N GLN A 366 12.87 62.49 30.87
CA GLN A 366 12.06 63.42 31.68
C GLN A 366 10.59 63.46 31.22
N ARG A 367 10.35 63.45 29.91
CA ARG A 367 8.99 63.37 29.36
C ARG A 367 8.29 62.05 29.68
N VAL A 368 9.01 60.92 29.63
CA VAL A 368 8.47 59.63 30.09
C VAL A 368 8.01 59.72 31.54
N ALA A 369 8.86 60.21 32.45
CA ALA A 369 8.52 60.34 33.85
C ALA A 369 7.31 61.27 34.10
N ALA A 370 7.24 62.40 33.38
CA ALA A 370 6.12 63.34 33.48
C ALA A 370 4.80 62.73 32.98
N ALA A 371 4.83 62.05 31.83
CA ALA A 371 3.65 61.40 31.26
C ALA A 371 3.17 60.23 32.14
N GLU A 372 4.08 59.45 32.72
CA GLU A 372 3.74 58.41 33.70
C GLU A 372 3.05 59.01 34.94
N ALA A 373 3.59 60.09 35.52
CA ALA A 373 3.01 60.75 36.68
C ALA A 373 1.61 61.30 36.40
N GLN A 374 1.36 61.73 35.17
CA GLN A 374 0.07 62.22 34.69
C GLN A 374 -0.83 61.10 34.14
N GLN A 375 -0.39 59.84 34.19
CA GLN A 375 -1.09 58.67 33.63
C GLN A 375 -1.47 58.82 32.14
N GLN A 376 -0.64 59.55 31.39
CA GLN A 376 -0.79 59.78 29.95
C GLN A 376 -0.09 58.66 29.17
N TRP A 377 -0.72 57.49 29.08
CA TRP A 377 -0.09 56.30 28.52
C TRP A 377 0.01 56.31 26.99
N MET A 378 -1.06 56.74 26.32
CA MET A 378 -1.15 56.81 24.85
C MET A 378 -1.74 58.12 24.33
N THR A 379 -2.39 58.89 25.21
CA THR A 379 -3.03 60.17 24.89
C THR A 379 -2.45 61.26 25.80
N PRO A 380 -2.19 62.48 25.26
CA PRO A 380 -2.32 62.89 23.86
C PRO A 380 -1.16 62.37 22.98
N PRO A 381 -1.39 62.20 21.66
CA PRO A 381 -0.37 61.70 20.74
C PRO A 381 0.85 62.64 20.69
N GLY A 382 2.05 62.06 20.68
CA GLY A 382 3.33 62.77 20.62
C GLY A 382 3.88 63.23 21.98
N ALA A 383 3.05 63.22 23.03
CA ALA A 383 3.47 63.56 24.40
C ALA A 383 3.24 62.44 25.41
N SER A 384 2.67 61.30 24.99
CA SER A 384 2.39 60.17 25.86
C SER A 384 3.65 59.45 26.36
N ALA A 385 3.51 58.68 27.44
CA ALA A 385 4.57 57.83 27.98
C ALA A 385 5.04 56.81 26.94
N TYR A 386 4.11 56.24 26.16
CA TYR A 386 4.44 55.37 25.03
C TYR A 386 5.33 56.08 24.00
N ASP A 387 4.88 57.24 23.49
CA ASP A 387 5.59 57.98 22.44
C ASP A 387 6.98 58.40 22.90
N ALA A 388 7.09 58.86 24.16
CA ALA A 388 8.36 59.28 24.75
C ALA A 388 9.34 58.10 24.93
N VAL A 389 8.85 56.92 25.33
CA VAL A 389 9.68 55.69 25.40
C VAL A 389 10.13 55.26 24.01
N ARG A 390 9.24 55.26 23.02
CA ARG A 390 9.58 54.87 21.64
C ARG A 390 10.61 55.81 21.03
N ALA A 391 10.46 57.12 21.24
CA ALA A 391 11.45 58.11 20.82
C ALA A 391 12.80 57.90 21.54
N ALA A 392 12.80 57.58 22.84
CA ALA A 392 14.04 57.30 23.57
C ALA A 392 14.73 56.00 23.08
N GLN A 393 13.95 54.97 22.74
CA GLN A 393 14.44 53.72 22.15
C GLN A 393 15.02 53.92 20.75
N ALA A 394 14.45 54.82 19.94
CA ALA A 394 15.01 55.16 18.64
C ALA A 394 16.39 55.83 18.78
N LEU A 395 16.55 56.70 19.78
CA LEU A 395 17.79 57.45 20.02
C LEU A 395 18.89 56.63 20.70
N ALA A 396 18.53 55.74 21.64
CA ALA A 396 19.47 54.97 22.44
C ALA A 396 18.88 53.61 22.89
N PRO A 397 18.74 52.62 21.98
CA PRO A 397 18.01 51.37 22.24
C PRO A 397 18.66 50.50 23.32
N ARG A 398 19.98 50.61 23.52
CA ARG A 398 20.76 49.83 24.50
C ARG A 398 21.09 50.62 25.78
N ASP A 399 20.62 51.86 25.92
CA ASP A 399 20.90 52.63 27.14
C ASP A 399 20.10 52.03 28.32
N PRO A 400 20.75 51.73 29.46
CA PRO A 400 20.09 51.08 30.59
C PRO A 400 18.92 51.91 31.14
N ARG A 401 18.99 53.25 31.04
CA ARG A 401 17.90 54.14 31.50
C ARG A 401 16.66 54.00 30.62
N VAL A 402 16.85 53.79 29.31
CA VAL A 402 15.77 53.58 28.34
C VAL A 402 15.12 52.21 28.54
N LEU A 403 15.95 51.17 28.72
CA LEU A 403 15.45 49.83 29.02
C LEU A 403 14.66 49.81 30.33
N GLN A 404 15.17 50.48 31.38
CA GLN A 404 14.47 50.62 32.66
C GLN A 404 13.16 51.41 32.53
N ALA A 405 13.13 52.47 31.73
CA ALA A 405 11.92 53.22 31.45
C ALA A 405 10.87 52.34 30.74
N ALA A 406 11.26 51.64 29.68
CA ALA A 406 10.36 50.74 28.96
C ALA A 406 9.83 49.60 29.86
N ALA A 407 10.71 49.00 30.68
CA ALA A 407 10.34 47.94 31.61
C ALA A 407 9.39 48.41 32.72
N ARG A 408 9.35 49.71 33.04
CA ARG A 408 8.43 50.29 34.03
C ARG A 408 7.06 50.66 33.43
N VAL A 409 7.04 51.25 32.23
CA VAL A 409 5.80 51.75 31.61
C VAL A 409 4.83 50.62 31.29
N ALA A 410 5.31 49.45 30.85
CA ALA A 410 4.42 48.34 30.48
C ALA A 410 3.62 47.78 31.68
N PRO A 411 4.24 47.38 32.82
CA PRO A 411 3.50 46.98 34.03
C PRO A 411 2.63 48.10 34.61
N ALA A 412 3.04 49.37 34.48
CA ALA A 412 2.24 50.50 34.94
C ALA A 412 0.97 50.69 34.09
N SER A 413 1.07 50.51 32.76
CA SER A 413 -0.07 50.54 31.84
C SER A 413 -1.06 49.40 32.12
N GLN A 414 -0.54 48.20 32.45
CA GLN A 414 -1.36 47.07 32.89
C GLN A 414 -2.11 47.39 34.20
N ARG A 415 -1.44 47.97 35.21
CA ARG A 415 -2.10 48.39 36.45
C ARG A 415 -3.18 49.44 36.20
N CYS A 416 -2.90 50.44 35.36
CA CYS A 416 -3.92 51.41 34.95
C CYS A 416 -5.15 50.70 34.35
N PHE A 417 -4.94 49.76 33.43
CA PHE A 417 -6.04 49.01 32.81
C PHE A 417 -6.90 48.31 33.87
N GLU A 418 -6.27 47.61 34.82
CA GLU A 418 -6.98 46.91 35.89
C GLU A 418 -7.78 47.87 36.78
N ASP A 419 -7.21 49.01 37.16
CA ASP A 419 -7.86 50.02 37.99
C ASP A 419 -9.03 50.70 37.26
N GLU A 420 -8.84 51.10 36.00
CA GLU A 420 -9.87 51.76 35.21
C GLU A 420 -11.01 50.79 34.84
N LEU A 421 -10.72 49.51 34.62
CA LEU A 421 -11.73 48.48 34.38
C LEU A 421 -12.56 48.22 35.66
N ARG A 422 -11.92 48.13 36.83
CA ARG A 422 -12.61 47.99 38.14
C ARG A 422 -13.55 49.16 38.41
N ASN A 423 -13.17 50.37 38.01
CA ASN A 423 -13.94 51.60 38.20
C ASN A 423 -14.97 51.88 37.08
N ASN A 424 -15.20 50.93 36.15
CA ASN A 424 -16.12 51.10 35.01
C ASN A 424 -15.80 52.25 34.07
N ARG A 425 -14.55 52.72 34.05
CA ARG A 425 -14.09 53.78 33.16
C ARG A 425 -13.60 53.19 31.84
N LEU A 426 -14.52 52.62 31.08
CA LEU A 426 -14.20 51.76 29.93
C LEU A 426 -13.32 52.41 28.85
N ARG A 427 -13.50 53.71 28.59
CA ARG A 427 -12.67 54.47 27.63
C ARG A 427 -11.23 54.65 28.12
N ALA A 428 -11.04 54.95 29.40
CA ALA A 428 -9.71 55.08 29.99
C ALA A 428 -9.01 53.71 30.08
N ALA A 429 -9.76 52.65 30.44
CA ALA A 429 -9.27 51.28 30.39
C ALA A 429 -8.80 50.91 28.97
N ARG A 430 -9.57 51.26 27.93
CA ARG A 430 -9.15 51.07 26.52
C ARG A 430 -7.82 51.77 26.22
N GLY A 431 -7.67 53.04 26.59
CA GLY A 431 -6.42 53.77 26.41
C GLY A 431 -5.22 53.12 27.10
N CYS A 432 -5.41 52.60 28.32
CA CYS A 432 -4.36 51.89 29.06
C CYS A 432 -4.04 50.51 28.45
N LEU A 433 -5.05 49.80 27.95
CA LEU A 433 -4.88 48.53 27.23
C LEU A 433 -4.11 48.73 25.91
N ASP A 434 -4.43 49.78 25.16
CA ASP A 434 -3.77 50.06 23.89
C ASP A 434 -2.30 50.43 24.10
N ALA A 435 -1.98 51.20 25.15
CA ALA A 435 -0.61 51.46 25.55
C ALA A 435 0.14 50.18 25.95
N TRP A 436 -0.49 49.32 26.76
CA TRP A 436 0.10 48.03 27.14
C TRP A 436 0.37 47.15 25.91
N GLN A 437 -0.59 47.03 25.00
CA GLN A 437 -0.47 46.30 23.75
C GLN A 437 0.68 46.82 22.88
N ALA A 438 0.84 48.13 22.79
CA ALA A 438 1.85 48.74 21.93
C ALA A 438 3.28 48.53 22.46
N LEU A 439 3.44 48.37 23.78
CA LEU A 439 4.72 48.07 24.43
C LEU A 439 5.02 46.57 24.48
N MET A 440 3.99 45.75 24.65
CA MET A 440 4.08 44.28 24.80
C MET A 440 3.03 43.61 23.89
N PRO A 441 3.33 43.44 22.58
CA PRO A 441 2.35 42.98 21.60
C PRO A 441 1.99 41.50 21.71
N THR A 442 2.78 40.70 22.43
CA THR A 442 2.62 39.25 22.55
C THR A 442 2.50 38.82 24.00
N GLY A 443 1.44 38.08 24.34
CA GLY A 443 1.27 37.43 25.64
C GLY A 443 -0.19 37.09 25.96
N ASP A 444 -0.41 35.97 26.66
CA ASP A 444 -1.75 35.49 27.03
C ASP A 444 -2.51 36.47 27.92
N ALA A 445 -1.79 37.21 28.77
CA ALA A 445 -2.36 38.25 29.63
C ALA A 445 -3.06 39.36 28.82
N LEU A 446 -2.52 39.72 27.65
CA LEU A 446 -3.11 40.75 26.79
C LEU A 446 -4.40 40.25 26.11
N ALA A 447 -4.39 39.00 25.63
CA ALA A 447 -5.59 38.38 25.04
C ALA A 447 -6.72 38.28 26.08
N SER A 448 -6.40 37.86 27.30
CA SER A 448 -7.34 37.82 28.43
C SER A 448 -7.88 39.21 28.77
N ALA A 449 -7.03 40.24 28.80
CA ALA A 449 -7.43 41.61 29.08
C ALA A 449 -8.39 42.19 28.03
N ARG A 450 -8.11 41.97 26.73
CA ARG A 450 -9.01 42.38 25.64
C ARG A 450 -10.38 41.74 25.78
N ARG A 451 -10.43 40.43 26.04
CA ARG A 451 -11.69 39.71 26.25
C ARG A 451 -12.47 40.26 27.44
N ARG A 452 -11.81 40.49 28.58
CA ARG A 452 -12.44 41.07 29.78
C ARG A 452 -13.01 42.47 29.52
N LEU A 453 -12.30 43.32 28.78
CA LEU A 453 -12.81 44.64 28.41
C LEU A 453 -14.00 44.54 27.45
N ALA A 454 -13.94 43.64 26.45
CA ALA A 454 -15.05 43.39 25.54
C ALA A 454 -16.31 42.91 26.27
N GLN A 455 -16.16 41.95 27.19
CA GLN A 455 -17.22 41.48 28.08
C GLN A 455 -17.82 42.63 28.91
N ARG A 456 -16.98 43.52 29.44
CA ARG A 456 -17.46 44.67 30.22
C ARG A 456 -18.24 45.67 29.37
N TRP A 457 -17.79 45.96 28.14
CA TRP A 457 -18.54 46.78 27.19
C TRP A 457 -19.91 46.17 26.88
N VAL A 458 -20.00 44.86 26.63
CA VAL A 458 -21.29 44.18 26.39
C VAL A 458 -22.20 44.26 27.61
N ALA A 459 -21.67 44.07 28.83
CA ALA A 459 -22.45 44.15 30.07
C ALA A 459 -23.02 45.55 30.31
N VAL A 460 -22.17 46.58 30.31
CA VAL A 460 -22.61 47.98 30.51
C VAL A 460 -23.49 48.45 29.35
N GLY A 461 -23.18 48.01 28.12
CA GLY A 461 -24.00 48.28 26.95
C GLY A 461 -25.40 47.66 27.04
N SER A 462 -25.52 46.45 27.58
CA SER A 462 -26.82 45.79 27.80
C SER A 462 -27.66 46.49 28.86
N GLU A 463 -27.04 46.96 29.94
CA GLU A 463 -27.71 47.76 30.98
C GLU A 463 -28.23 49.09 30.41
N ARG A 464 -27.37 49.82 29.68
CA ARG A 464 -27.71 51.09 29.03
C ARG A 464 -28.80 50.94 27.95
N LEU A 465 -28.78 49.83 27.20
CA LEU A 465 -29.84 49.52 26.24
C LEU A 465 -31.20 49.35 26.93
N GLY A 466 -31.24 48.72 28.11
CA GLY A 466 -32.45 48.62 28.93
C GLY A 466 -32.93 49.95 29.52
N GLN A 467 -32.04 50.94 29.62
CA GLN A 467 -32.33 52.34 29.99
C GLN A 467 -32.58 53.23 28.75
N GLU A 468 -32.90 52.64 27.60
CA GLU A 468 -33.21 53.32 26.34
C GLU A 468 -32.06 54.13 25.71
N ASP A 469 -30.81 53.98 26.18
CA ASP A 469 -29.61 54.58 25.58
C ASP A 469 -29.02 53.69 24.47
N ALA A 470 -29.77 53.61 23.37
CA ALA A 470 -29.38 52.86 22.17
C ALA A 470 -28.07 53.40 21.54
N ALA A 471 -27.76 54.70 21.73
CA ALA A 471 -26.55 55.30 21.20
C ALA A 471 -25.29 54.77 21.91
N PHE A 472 -25.33 54.67 23.24
CA PHE A 472 -24.24 54.03 23.99
C PHE A 472 -24.14 52.54 23.66
N ALA A 473 -25.26 51.83 23.58
CA ALA A 473 -25.26 50.39 23.27
C ALA A 473 -24.61 50.08 21.90
N ARG A 474 -24.87 50.89 20.86
CA ARG A 474 -24.19 50.80 19.56
C ARG A 474 -22.68 51.04 19.67
N ARG A 475 -22.24 52.03 20.45
CA ARG A 475 -20.80 52.26 20.68
C ARG A 475 -20.16 51.08 21.39
N ALA A 476 -20.79 50.58 22.45
CA ALA A 476 -20.32 49.42 23.20
C ALA A 476 -20.20 48.17 22.32
N GLN A 477 -21.15 47.95 21.41
CA GLN A 477 -21.11 46.87 20.42
C GLN A 477 -19.87 46.98 19.51
N ASN A 478 -19.62 48.18 18.99
CA ASN A 478 -18.47 48.42 18.11
C ASN A 478 -17.13 48.22 18.85
N GLU A 479 -17.02 48.75 20.08
CA GLU A 479 -15.83 48.57 20.92
C GLU A 479 -15.58 47.09 21.25
N ALA A 480 -16.61 46.36 21.67
CA ALA A 480 -16.51 44.94 21.98
C ALA A 480 -16.08 44.12 20.75
N ARG A 481 -16.64 44.42 19.56
CA ARG A 481 -16.27 43.77 18.30
C ARG A 481 -14.81 44.01 17.91
N GLN A 482 -14.28 45.21 18.14
CA GLN A 482 -12.88 45.51 17.86
C GLN A 482 -11.92 44.81 18.83
N LEU A 483 -12.36 44.58 20.07
CA LEU A 483 -11.55 43.97 21.12
C LEU A 483 -11.47 42.44 21.02
N ASP A 484 -12.62 41.79 20.84
CA ASP A 484 -12.73 40.33 20.68
C ASP A 484 -13.92 39.99 19.77
N PRO A 485 -13.71 39.80 18.45
CA PRO A 485 -14.76 39.41 17.51
C PRO A 485 -15.36 38.03 17.82
N SER A 486 -14.63 37.18 18.54
CA SER A 486 -15.02 35.80 18.87
C SER A 486 -15.78 35.68 20.19
N LEU A 487 -16.10 36.81 20.83
CA LEU A 487 -16.79 36.84 22.11
C LEU A 487 -18.20 36.22 21.98
N PRO A 488 -18.53 35.12 22.70
CA PRO A 488 -19.81 34.42 22.54
C PRO A 488 -21.04 35.30 22.73
N GLU A 489 -21.03 36.19 23.73
CA GLU A 489 -22.16 37.04 24.10
C GLU A 489 -22.39 38.21 23.12
N LEU A 490 -21.40 38.51 22.26
CA LEU A 490 -21.45 39.65 21.34
C LEU A 490 -22.51 39.48 20.25
N ALA A 491 -22.76 38.24 19.79
CA ALA A 491 -23.75 37.96 18.76
C ALA A 491 -25.16 38.31 19.25
N ASP A 492 -25.52 37.89 20.46
CA ASP A 492 -26.83 38.15 21.05
C ASP A 492 -27.02 39.61 21.40
N PHE A 493 -26.00 40.25 21.97
CA PHE A 493 -26.03 41.69 22.21
C PHE A 493 -26.20 42.47 20.90
N SER A 494 -25.51 42.07 19.83
CA SER A 494 -25.64 42.69 18.51
C SER A 494 -27.05 42.62 17.93
N ARG A 495 -27.74 41.47 18.10
CA ARG A 495 -29.13 41.32 17.67
C ARG A 495 -30.08 42.26 18.42
N ARG A 496 -29.90 42.38 19.75
CA ARG A 496 -30.73 43.26 20.59
C ARG A 496 -30.53 44.74 20.27
N VAL A 497 -29.27 45.17 20.07
CA VAL A 497 -28.98 46.56 19.67
C VAL A 497 -29.60 46.90 18.32
N LYS A 498 -29.56 45.95 17.36
CA LYS A 498 -30.17 46.12 16.04
C LYS A 498 -31.69 46.30 16.12
N ALA A 499 -32.39 45.46 16.88
CA ALA A 499 -33.85 45.53 17.03
C ALA A 499 -34.31 46.92 17.53
N VAL A 500 -33.69 47.44 18.60
CA VAL A 500 -34.03 48.76 19.17
C VAL A 500 -33.69 49.92 18.22
N SER A 501 -32.74 49.73 17.31
CA SER A 501 -32.37 50.75 16.31
C SER A 501 -33.26 50.76 15.07
N GLU A 502 -34.03 49.69 14.83
CA GLU A 502 -34.98 49.58 13.71
C GLU A 502 -36.41 50.01 14.11
N GLU A 503 -36.71 50.06 15.41
CA GLU A 503 -38.00 50.51 15.98
C GLU A 503 -38.09 52.03 16.22
N ARG A 504 -37.00 52.79 16.02
CA ARG A 504 -36.93 54.26 16.08
C ARG A 504 -36.59 54.84 14.72
#